data_AF-A0A0T7GPU4-F1
#
_entry.id   AF-A0A0T7GPU4-F1
#
_cell.length_a   1.000
_cell.length_b   1.000
_cell.length_c   1.000
_cell.angle_alpha   90.00
_cell.angle_beta   90.00
_cell.angle_gamma   90.00
#
_symmetry.space_group_name_H-M   'P 1'
#
loop_
_entity.id
_entity.type
_entity.pdbx_description
1 polymer ?
#
loop_
_entity_poly.entity_id
_entity_poly.type
_entity_poly.pdbx_seq_one_letter_code
_entity_poly.pdbx_strand_id
1 'polypeptide(L)' 'MPGFQIEETIIAGYAAFSKQCGLYVDPGAIAAHADEIASLKLKATKTGVTFSVSKPITEELVEKLAISSRRKKGF' A
#
# COMPACT_ATOMS: atom_id res chain seq x y z
N MET A 1 -14.77 0.39 1.81
CA MET A 1 -13.38 0.62 1.35
C MET A 1 -13.17 -0.25 0.13
N PRO A 2 -13.00 0.34 -1.07
CA PRO A 2 -12.76 -0.46 -2.27
C PRO A 2 -11.47 -1.27 -2.14
N GLY A 3 -11.45 -2.45 -2.75
CA GLY A 3 -10.29 -3.33 -2.75
C GLY A 3 -10.25 -4.23 -3.96
N PHE A 4 -9.03 -4.70 -4.25
CA PHE A 4 -8.70 -5.67 -5.26
C PHE A 4 -8.44 -7.00 -4.55
N GLN A 5 -9.21 -8.01 -4.91
CA GLN A 5 -9.12 -9.34 -4.32
C GLN A 5 -8.83 -10.39 -5.39
N ILE A 6 -8.16 -11.45 -4.97
CA ILE A 6 -8.06 -12.70 -5.72
C ILE A 6 -8.83 -13.73 -4.90
N GLU A 7 -9.82 -14.36 -5.52
CA GLU A 7 -10.79 -15.22 -4.84
C GLU A 7 -11.46 -14.45 -3.68
N GLU A 8 -11.23 -14.86 -2.43
CA GLU A 8 -11.76 -14.24 -1.22
C GLU A 8 -10.69 -13.43 -0.46
N THR A 9 -9.47 -13.32 -0.99
CA THR A 9 -8.36 -12.64 -0.31
C THR A 9 -8.10 -11.25 -0.87
N ILE A 10 -8.23 -10.23 -0.02
CA ILE A 10 -7.89 -8.85 -0.36
C ILE A 10 -6.38 -8.72 -0.50
N ILE A 11 -5.93 -8.31 -1.69
CA ILE A 11 -4.52 -8.07 -2.03
C ILE A 11 -4.16 -6.61 -1.77
N ALA A 12 -5.01 -5.69 -2.20
CA ALA A 12 -4.82 -4.26 -1.98
C ALA A 12 -6.16 -3.57 -1.77
N GLY A 13 -6.24 -2.67 -0.78
CA GLY A 13 -7.37 -1.80 -0.54
C GLY A 13 -6.96 -0.35 -0.66
N TYR A 14 -7.90 0.55 -0.93
CA TYR A 14 -7.64 1.98 -0.84
C TYR A 14 -8.78 2.73 -0.16
N ALA A 15 -8.44 3.82 0.53
CA ALA A 15 -9.41 4.75 1.07
C ALA A 15 -8.97 6.18 0.80
N ALA A 16 -9.92 7.03 0.43
CA ALA A 16 -9.74 8.47 0.37
C ALA A 16 -10.34 9.09 1.63
N PHE A 17 -9.57 9.96 2.28
CA PHE A 17 -9.97 10.81 3.40
C PHE A 17 -9.87 12.28 2.98
N SER A 18 -10.46 13.19 3.76
CA SER A 18 -10.57 14.62 3.43
C SER A 18 -9.24 15.32 3.12
N LYS A 19 -8.10 14.79 3.59
CA LYS A 19 -6.76 15.39 3.42
C LYS A 19 -5.69 14.40 2.94
N GLN A 20 -6.01 13.12 2.79
CA GLN A 20 -5.03 12.07 2.49
C GLN A 20 -5.70 10.85 1.87
N CYS A 21 -4.92 10.06 1.16
CA CYS A 21 -5.28 8.73 0.68
C CYS A 21 -4.49 7.68 1.45
N GLY A 22 -5.07 6.49 1.62
CA GLY A 22 -4.41 5.33 2.19
C GLY A 22 -4.45 4.16 1.20
N LEU A 23 -3.29 3.54 0.99
CA LEU A 23 -3.15 2.25 0.32
C LEU A 23 -2.94 1.17 1.38
N TYR A 24 -3.82 0.17 1.44
CA TYR A 24 -3.80 -0.91 2.41
C TYR A 24 -3.33 -2.20 1.73
N VAL A 25 -2.27 -2.80 2.27
CA VAL A 25 -1.66 -4.02 1.73
C VAL A 25 -1.19 -4.89 2.89
N ASP A 26 -0.72 -6.10 2.59
CA ASP A 26 -0.18 -6.99 3.60
C ASP A 26 0.96 -6.31 4.39
N PRO A 27 1.00 -6.44 5.74
CA PRO A 27 2.07 -5.86 6.56
C PRO A 27 3.47 -6.29 6.12
N GLY A 28 3.60 -7.52 5.59
CA GLY A 28 4.86 -8.04 5.05
C GLY A 28 5.30 -7.35 3.77
N ALA A 29 4.39 -6.77 2.99
CA ALA A 29 4.71 -5.97 1.82
C ALA A 29 5.26 -4.60 2.20
N ILE A 30 4.67 -3.97 3.22
CA ILE A 30 5.14 -2.68 3.76
C ILE A 30 6.53 -2.84 4.36
N ALA A 31 6.74 -3.91 5.14
CA ALA A 31 8.04 -4.19 5.75
C ALA A 31 9.13 -4.44 4.70
N ALA A 32 8.81 -5.11 3.59
CA ALA A 32 9.77 -5.39 2.52
C ALA A 32 10.21 -4.13 1.75
N HIS A 33 9.38 -3.08 1.73
CA HIS A 33 9.63 -1.83 0.99
C HIS A 33 9.75 -0.61 1.92
N ALA A 34 10.08 -0.84 3.20
CA ALA A 34 10.11 0.21 4.22
C ALA A 34 11.10 1.33 3.90
N ASP A 35 12.28 0.98 3.36
CA ASP A 35 13.32 1.94 2.99
C ASP A 35 12.86 2.87 1.86
N GLU A 36 12.17 2.33 0.85
CA GLU A 36 11.63 3.11 -0.28
C GLU A 36 10.50 4.04 0.18
N ILE A 37 9.60 3.55 1.03
CA ILE A 37 8.55 4.36 1.66
C ILE A 37 9.17 5.52 2.46
N ALA A 38 10.23 5.24 3.23
CA ALA A 38 10.94 6.23 4.04
C ALA A 38 11.68 7.25 3.18
N SER A 39 12.31 6.82 2.08
CA SER A 39 12.97 7.69 1.09
C SER A 39 11.99 8.69 0.48
N LEU A 40 10.79 8.21 0.11
CA LEU A 40 9.69 9.06 -0.35
C LEU A 40 9.03 9.85 0.78
N LYS A 41 9.50 9.67 2.03
CA LYS A 41 9.00 10.32 3.25
C LYS A 41 7.48 10.12 3.42
N LEU A 42 6.95 8.98 2.96
CA LEU A 42 5.55 8.61 3.09
C LEU A 42 5.28 8.07 4.51
N LYS A 43 4.03 8.09 4.95
CA LYS A 43 3.66 7.58 6.27
C LYS A 43 3.22 6.12 6.16
N ALA A 44 4.08 5.19 6.56
CA ALA A 44 3.68 3.79 6.73
C ALA A 44 3.08 3.54 8.12
N THR A 45 2.03 2.73 8.13
CA THR A 45 1.44 2.10 9.31
C THR A 45 1.54 0.58 9.16
N LYS A 46 1.16 -0.17 10.19
CA LYS A 46 1.20 -1.64 10.14
C LYS A 46 0.35 -2.23 9.00
N THR A 47 -0.70 -1.53 8.56
CA THR A 47 -1.69 -2.06 7.61
C THR A 47 -1.82 -1.24 6.32
N GLY A 48 -1.08 -0.14 6.18
CA GLY A 48 -1.15 0.68 4.98
C GLY A 48 -0.18 1.84 4.94
N VAL A 49 -0.05 2.44 3.76
CA VAL A 49 0.76 3.63 3.48
C VAL A 49 -0.18 4.79 3.20
N THR A 50 -0.01 5.90 3.92
CA THR A 50 -0.77 7.13 3.68
C THR A 50 0.06 8.19 2.97
N PHE A 51 -0.60 8.90 2.07
CA PHE A 51 -0.02 9.91 1.18
C PHE A 51 -1.03 11.02 0.90
N SER A 52 -0.55 12.19 0.50
CA SER A 52 -1.39 13.37 0.21
C SER A 52 -1.28 13.76 -1.26
N VAL A 53 -2.17 14.62 -1.74
CA VAL A 53 -2.09 15.16 -3.11
C VAL A 53 -0.76 15.89 -3.36
N SER A 54 -0.27 16.62 -2.35
CA SER A 54 1.03 17.31 -2.40
C SER A 54 2.24 16.37 -2.38
N LYS A 55 2.04 15.11 -2.04
CA LYS A 55 3.09 14.10 -1.90
C LYS A 55 2.53 12.73 -2.23
N PRO A 56 2.30 12.48 -3.53
CA PRO A 56 1.64 11.28 -3.97
C PRO A 56 2.54 10.06 -3.74
N ILE A 57 1.92 8.89 -3.66
CA ILE A 57 2.63 7.63 -3.85
C ILE A 57 2.99 7.48 -5.32
N THR A 58 4.16 6.94 -5.63
CA THR A 58 4.58 6.68 -7.00
C THR A 58 3.89 5.43 -7.54
N GLU A 59 3.63 5.40 -8.85
CA GLU A 59 3.07 4.22 -9.52
C GLU A 59 3.92 2.97 -9.28
N GLU A 60 5.25 3.12 -9.39
CA GLU A 60 6.21 2.04 -9.13
C GLU A 60 6.09 1.45 -7.72
N LEU A 61 5.90 2.30 -6.70
CA LEU A 61 5.75 1.83 -5.33
C LEU A 61 4.38 1.15 -5.12
N VAL A 62 3.32 1.63 -5.77
CA VAL A 62 2.01 0.97 -5.75
C VAL A 62 2.11 -0.43 -6.33
N GLU A 63 2.76 -0.58 -7.48
CA GLU A 63 2.95 -1.88 -8.13
C GLU A 63 3.75 -2.84 -7.24
N LYS A 64 4.91 -2.39 -6.74
CA LYS A 64 5.76 -3.19 -5.83
C LYS A 64 5.02 -3.64 -4.58
N LEU A 65 4.23 -2.75 -3.96
CA LEU A 65 3.44 -3.06 -2.78
C LEU A 65 2.31 -4.06 -3.09
N ALA A 66 1.60 -3.89 -4.21
CA ALA A 66 0.54 -4.81 -4.63
C ALA A 66 1.10 -6.21 -4.94
N ILE A 67 2.20 -6.30 -5.70
CA ILE A 67 2.85 -7.58 -6.03
C ILE A 67 3.39 -8.25 -4.77
N SER A 68 4.08 -7.52 -3.89
CA SER A 68 4.57 -8.09 -2.63
C SER A 68 3.42 -8.54 -1.74
N SER A 69 2.33 -7.78 -1.67
CA SER A 69 1.13 -8.15 -0.92
C SER A 69 0.57 -9.47 -1.43
N ARG A 70 0.44 -9.60 -2.76
CA ARG A 70 0.00 -10.82 -3.43
C ARG A 70 0.84 -12.03 -3.05
N ARG A 71 2.17 -11.91 -3.18
CA ARG A 71 3.13 -12.97 -2.83
C ARG A 71 3.05 -13.36 -1.36
N LYS A 72 2.86 -12.38 -0.46
CA LYS A 72 2.72 -12.64 0.99
C LYS A 72 1.41 -13.33 1.34
N LYS A 73 0.36 -13.17 0.53
CA LYS A 73 -0.91 -13.88 0.65
C LYS A 73 -0.92 -15.26 -0.02
N GLY A 74 0.16 -15.64 -0.72
CA GLY A 74 0.30 -16.95 -1.36
C GLY A 74 -0.13 -17.01 -2.82
N PHE A 75 -0.27 -15.86 -3.49
CA PHE A 75 -0.65 -15.73 -4.91
C PHE A 75 0.46 -15.12 -5.79
#